data_AF-A0A286UPI3-F1
#
_entry.id   AF-A0A286UPI3-F1
#
_cell.length_a   1.000
_cell.length_b   1.000
_cell.length_c   1.000
_cell.angle_alpha   90.00
_cell.angle_beta   90.00
_cell.angle_gamma   90.00
#
_symmetry.space_group_name_H-M   'P 1'
#
loop_
_entity.id
_entity.type
_entity.pdbx_description
1 polymer ?
#
loop_
_entity_poly.entity_id
_entity_poly.type
_entity_poly.pdbx_seq_one_letter_code
_entity_poly.pdbx_strand_id
1 'polypeptide(L)'
;MSGNPGSVAPPVPPPVPPPGLPPVPPPGPQQNPQVYMKEISINKPPIFIEATNRARKWLADVRAYLMLNQAVYNNDEKRILFALSYMQSTDYNAGLSEAEKWADLWME
;
A
#
# COMPACT_ATOMS: atom_id res chain seq x y z
N MET A 1 4.13 56.75 82.57
CA MET A 1 4.90 56.56 81.32
C MET A 1 4.65 55.15 80.81
N SER A 2 4.48 55.04 79.50
CA SER A 2 3.93 53.90 78.74
C SER A 2 4.92 52.74 78.58
N GLY A 3 4.41 51.51 78.50
CA GLY A 3 5.17 50.33 78.08
C GLY A 3 4.30 49.07 78.06
N ASN A 4 3.72 48.75 76.90
CA ASN A 4 3.05 47.46 76.63
C ASN A 4 4.02 46.57 75.84
N PRO A 5 4.31 45.32 76.26
CA PRO A 5 5.24 44.45 75.54
C PRO A 5 4.62 43.89 74.26
N GLY A 6 5.50 43.53 73.32
CA GLY A 6 5.24 43.32 71.91
C GLY A 6 4.14 42.31 71.56
N SER A 7 3.33 42.70 70.58
CA SER A 7 2.41 41.82 69.87
C SER A 7 3.20 40.92 68.91
N VAL A 8 3.31 39.64 69.24
CA VAL A 8 3.94 38.63 68.37
C VAL A 8 2.95 38.30 67.25
N ALA A 9 3.38 38.49 65.99
CA ALA A 9 2.59 38.14 64.82
C ALA A 9 2.29 36.63 64.78
N PRO A 10 1.11 36.20 64.29
CA PRO A 10 0.75 34.78 64.25
C PRO A 10 1.66 33.99 63.29
N PRO A 11 1.89 32.69 63.56
CA PRO A 11 2.72 31.85 62.70
C PRO A 11 2.04 31.64 61.34
N VAL A 12 2.81 31.76 60.26
CA VAL A 12 2.36 31.50 58.88
C VAL A 12 2.11 29.99 58.71
N PRO A 13 0.99 29.56 58.09
CA PRO A 13 0.73 28.15 57.84
C PRO A 13 1.74 27.57 56.83
N PRO A 14 2.02 26.24 56.89
CA PRO A 14 2.95 25.60 55.98
C PRO A 14 2.44 25.64 54.52
N PRO A 15 3.35 25.64 53.53
CA PRO A 15 2.97 25.63 52.12
C PRO A 15 2.27 24.32 51.74
N VAL A 16 1.18 24.44 50.99
CA VAL A 16 0.40 23.30 50.46
C VAL A 16 1.20 22.65 49.32
N PRO A 17 1.26 21.30 49.21
CA PRO A 17 1.86 20.64 48.07
C PRO A 17 1.15 21.03 46.76
N PRO A 18 1.87 21.17 45.63
CA PRO A 18 1.24 21.43 44.35
C PRO A 18 0.26 20.28 44.00
N PRO A 19 -0.88 20.58 43.37
CA PRO A 19 -1.79 19.55 42.88
C PRO A 19 -1.04 18.57 41.99
N GLY A 20 -1.09 17.28 42.34
CA GLY A 20 -0.47 16.22 41.54
C GLY A 20 -1.02 16.25 40.12
N LEU A 21 -0.14 16.18 39.14
CA LEU A 21 -0.52 16.07 37.73
C LEU A 21 -1.42 14.84 37.54
N PRO A 22 -2.45 14.91 36.68
CA PRO A 22 -3.26 13.73 36.37
C PRO A 22 -2.38 12.63 35.77
N PRO A 23 -2.71 11.35 36.02
CA PRO A 23 -1.96 10.24 35.45
C PRO A 23 -1.99 10.32 33.92
N VAL A 24 -0.80 10.23 33.31
CA VAL A 24 -0.65 10.14 31.85
C VAL A 24 -1.43 8.91 31.37
N PRO A 25 -2.34 9.05 30.39
CA PRO A 25 -3.05 7.90 29.84
C PRO A 25 -2.03 6.92 29.22
N PRO A 26 -2.28 5.61 29.32
CA PRO A 26 -1.38 4.61 28.74
C PRO A 26 -1.19 4.90 27.24
N PRO A 27 0.01 4.64 26.67
CA PRO A 27 0.20 4.74 25.23
C PRO A 27 -0.88 3.91 24.55
N GLY A 28 -1.74 4.56 23.75
CA GLY A 28 -2.68 3.85 22.90
C GLY A 28 -1.92 2.90 21.97
N PRO A 29 -2.58 1.88 21.40
CA PRO A 29 -1.93 0.98 20.46
C PRO A 29 -1.21 1.81 19.40
N GLN A 30 0.13 1.71 19.35
CA GLN A 30 0.91 2.33 18.30
C GLN A 30 0.35 1.79 16.99
N GLN A 31 -0.31 2.63 16.23
CA GLN A 31 -0.59 2.36 14.84
C GLN A 31 0.78 2.30 14.17
N ASN A 32 1.28 1.08 14.00
CA ASN A 32 2.45 0.83 13.19
C ASN A 32 2.18 1.53 11.86
N PRO A 33 3.00 2.47 11.39
CA PRO A 33 2.80 3.08 10.09
C PRO A 33 2.89 1.95 9.08
N GLN A 34 1.74 1.44 8.66
CA GLN A 34 1.62 0.53 7.53
C GLN A 34 2.11 1.38 6.36
N VAL A 35 3.38 1.21 5.98
CA VAL A 35 3.95 1.86 4.81
C VAL A 35 3.22 1.28 3.62
N TYR A 36 2.11 1.91 3.24
CA TYR A 36 1.38 1.56 2.03
C TYR A 36 2.28 1.91 0.85
N MET A 37 2.94 0.89 0.31
CA MET A 37 3.73 1.03 -0.89
C MET A 37 2.78 1.27 -2.06
N LYS A 38 2.80 2.49 -2.59
CA LYS A 38 1.96 2.91 -3.72
C LYS A 38 2.66 2.63 -5.05
N GLU A 39 1.91 2.08 -5.99
CA GLU A 39 2.36 1.86 -7.36
C GLU A 39 2.59 3.18 -8.11
N ILE A 40 3.73 3.28 -8.76
CA ILE A 40 4.12 4.35 -9.68
C ILE A 40 3.63 3.98 -11.08
N SER A 41 2.59 4.69 -11.56
CA SER A 41 1.94 4.45 -12.85
C SER A 41 2.56 5.27 -14.00
N ILE A 42 3.84 5.05 -14.29
CA ILE A 42 4.55 5.68 -15.43
C ILE A 42 4.83 4.61 -16.48
N ASN A 43 4.60 4.91 -17.76
CA ASN A 43 4.88 4.01 -18.90
C ASN A 43 4.29 2.60 -18.69
N LYS A 44 3.00 2.53 -18.36
CA LYS A 44 2.31 1.24 -18.24
C LYS A 44 2.46 0.45 -19.53
N PRO A 45 2.76 -0.87 -19.45
CA PRO A 45 2.86 -1.70 -20.63
C PRO A 45 1.54 -1.66 -21.42
N PRO A 46 1.57 -1.68 -22.75
CA PRO A 46 0.35 -1.85 -23.54
C PRO A 46 -0.21 -3.26 -23.35
N ILE A 47 -1.50 -3.45 -23.64
CA ILE A 47 -2.08 -4.79 -23.76
C ILE A 47 -1.35 -5.56 -24.86
N PHE A 48 -0.91 -6.77 -24.52
CA PHE A 48 -0.30 -7.67 -25.47
C PHE A 48 -1.39 -8.30 -26.34
N ILE A 49 -1.40 -7.92 -27.61
CA ILE A 49 -2.24 -8.50 -28.66
C ILE A 49 -1.30 -9.24 -29.61
N GLU A 50 -1.52 -10.55 -29.68
CA GLU A 50 -0.76 -11.59 -30.36
C GLU A 50 0.13 -11.06 -31.52
N ALA A 51 1.42 -10.88 -31.24
CA ALA A 51 2.42 -10.46 -32.23
C ALA A 51 3.84 -10.82 -31.76
N THR A 52 4.40 -11.90 -32.32
CA THR A 52 5.72 -12.44 -31.94
C THR A 52 6.85 -11.41 -32.12
N ASN A 53 6.75 -10.55 -33.14
CA ASN A 53 7.72 -9.48 -33.39
C ASN A 53 7.68 -8.35 -32.33
N ARG A 54 6.59 -8.23 -31.57
CA ARG A 54 6.43 -7.24 -30.48
C ARG A 54 6.64 -7.84 -29.09
N ALA A 55 6.62 -9.17 -28.95
CA ALA A 55 6.76 -9.86 -27.68
C ALA A 55 8.02 -9.45 -26.90
N ARG A 56 9.17 -9.34 -27.56
CA ARG A 56 10.43 -8.92 -26.91
C ARG A 56 10.37 -7.50 -26.36
N LYS A 57 9.82 -6.56 -27.15
CA LYS A 57 9.66 -5.16 -26.73
C LYS A 57 8.69 -5.08 -25.56
N TRP A 58 7.55 -5.78 -25.66
CA TRP A 58 6.55 -5.83 -24.61
C TRP A 58 7.11 -6.40 -23.29
N LEU A 59 7.88 -7.48 -23.35
CA LEU A 59 8.55 -8.04 -22.16
C LEU A 59 9.52 -7.04 -21.52
N ALA A 60 10.24 -6.26 -22.34
CA ALA A 60 11.13 -5.21 -21.82
C ALA A 60 10.34 -4.10 -21.11
N ASP A 61 9.19 -3.70 -21.67
CA ASP A 61 8.31 -2.69 -21.07
C ASP A 61 7.71 -3.19 -19.74
N VAL A 62 7.23 -4.44 -19.69
CA VAL A 62 6.76 -5.10 -18.46
C VAL A 62 7.88 -5.16 -17.41
N ARG A 63 9.09 -5.58 -17.81
CA ARG A 63 10.23 -5.65 -16.89
C ARG A 63 10.58 -4.28 -16.31
N ALA A 64 10.64 -3.24 -17.13
CA ALA A 64 10.93 -1.89 -16.67
C ALA A 64 9.87 -1.40 -15.66
N TYR A 65 8.60 -1.68 -15.93
CA TYR A 65 7.50 -1.36 -15.03
C TYR A 65 7.60 -2.07 -13.68
N LEU A 66 7.91 -3.36 -13.69
CA LEU A 66 8.08 -4.17 -12.48
C LEU A 66 9.32 -3.75 -11.67
N MET A 67 10.40 -3.33 -12.33
CA MET A 67 11.59 -2.79 -11.65
C MET A 67 11.28 -1.47 -10.94
N LEU A 68 10.52 -0.58 -11.59
CA LEU A 68 10.07 0.68 -10.99
C LEU A 68 9.15 0.45 -9.78
N ASN A 69 8.33 -0.61 -9.85
CA ASN A 69 7.33 -0.96 -8.85
C ASN A 69 7.74 -2.15 -7.97
N GLN A 70 9.04 -2.41 -7.80
CA GLN A 70 9.56 -3.58 -7.08
C GLN A 70 9.05 -3.68 -5.63
N ALA A 71 8.74 -2.55 -5.01
CA ALA A 71 8.21 -2.48 -3.66
C ALA A 71 6.78 -3.05 -3.56
N VAL A 72 6.00 -2.90 -4.64
CA VAL A 72 4.63 -3.42 -4.79
C VAL A 72 4.65 -4.86 -5.30
N TYR A 73 5.39 -5.11 -6.39
CA TYR A 73 5.59 -6.42 -7.04
C TYR A 73 6.86 -7.09 -6.51
N ASN A 74 6.87 -7.34 -5.20
CA ASN A 74 8.03 -7.80 -4.45
C ASN A 74 8.26 -9.32 -4.49
N ASN A 75 7.39 -10.08 -5.15
CA ASN A 75 7.53 -11.52 -5.34
C ASN A 75 7.17 -11.90 -6.78
N ASP A 76 7.56 -13.10 -7.19
CA ASP A 76 7.38 -13.55 -8.56
C ASP A 76 5.90 -13.80 -8.89
N GLU A 77 5.10 -14.25 -7.93
CA GLU A 77 3.65 -14.45 -8.13
C GLU A 77 2.95 -13.15 -8.56
N LYS A 78 3.19 -12.04 -7.86
CA LYS A 78 2.63 -10.73 -8.20
C LYS A 78 3.12 -10.23 -9.56
N ARG A 79 4.39 -10.48 -9.88
CA ARG A 79 4.99 -10.11 -11.17
C ARG A 79 4.37 -10.90 -12.32
N ILE A 80 4.17 -12.20 -12.13
CA ILE A 80 3.54 -13.11 -13.09
C ILE A 80 2.08 -12.69 -13.30
N LEU A 81 1.31 -12.52 -12.22
CA LEU A 81 -0.09 -12.08 -12.30
C LEU A 81 -0.24 -10.71 -12.99
N PHE A 82 0.69 -9.78 -12.74
CA PHE A 82 0.73 -8.52 -13.46
C PHE A 82 0.99 -8.70 -14.95
N ALA A 83 1.97 -9.51 -15.35
CA ALA A 83 2.25 -9.74 -16.77
C ALA A 83 1.06 -10.40 -17.48
N LEU A 84 0.43 -11.39 -16.83
CA LEU A 84 -0.73 -12.10 -17.36
C LEU A 84 -1.96 -11.20 -17.52
N SER A 85 -2.19 -10.24 -16.61
CA SER A 85 -3.35 -9.34 -16.71
C SER A 85 -3.32 -8.41 -17.92
N TYR A 86 -2.15 -8.24 -18.53
CA TYR A 86 -1.96 -7.48 -19.77
C TYR A 86 -1.95 -8.37 -21.02
N MET A 87 -2.09 -9.69 -20.90
CA MET A 87 -2.22 -10.59 -22.04
C MET A 87 -3.69 -10.72 -22.45
N GLN A 88 -4.02 -10.31 -23.67
CA GLN A 88 -5.35 -10.51 -24.22
C GLN A 88 -5.29 -11.52 -25.37
N SER A 89 -6.02 -12.62 -25.21
CA SER A 89 -6.30 -13.56 -26.28
C SER A 89 -7.33 -12.95 -27.24
N THR A 90 -6.96 -12.83 -28.51
CA THR A 90 -7.90 -12.45 -29.60
C THR A 90 -8.63 -13.67 -30.18
N ASP A 91 -8.24 -14.85 -29.73
CA ASP A 91 -8.48 -16.16 -30.31
C ASP A 91 -9.65 -16.92 -29.64
N TYR A 92 -10.31 -16.34 -28.62
CA TYR A 92 -11.52 -16.92 -28.03
C TYR A 92 -12.64 -17.21 -29.04
N ASN A 93 -12.76 -16.39 -30.11
CA ASN A 93 -13.72 -16.61 -31.20
C ASN A 93 -13.12 -17.34 -32.41
N ALA A 94 -11.80 -17.32 -32.58
CA ALA A 94 -11.12 -17.98 -33.70
C ALA A 94 -11.06 -19.49 -33.49
N GLY A 95 -10.77 -19.94 -32.27
CA GLY A 95 -10.74 -21.37 -31.94
C GLY A 95 -12.12 -22.04 -32.05
N LEU A 96 -13.20 -21.32 -31.72
CA LEU A 96 -14.57 -21.83 -31.85
C LEU A 96 -14.97 -21.95 -33.34
N SER A 97 -14.64 -20.96 -34.16
CA SER A 97 -14.97 -20.98 -35.59
C SER A 97 -14.14 -22.00 -36.38
N GLU A 98 -12.89 -22.27 -35.98
CA GLU A 98 -12.12 -23.39 -36.54
C GLU A 98 -12.72 -24.74 -36.12
N ALA A 99 -13.08 -24.91 -34.84
CA ALA A 99 -13.70 -26.15 -34.36
C ALA A 99 -15.05 -26.45 -35.05
N GLU A 100 -15.88 -25.42 -35.28
CA GLU A 100 -17.13 -25.53 -36.04
C GLU A 100 -16.88 -25.94 -37.50
N LYS A 101 -15.87 -25.34 -38.16
CA LYS A 101 -15.48 -25.74 -39.53
C LYS A 101 -15.03 -27.18 -39.63
N TRP A 102 -14.30 -27.68 -38.63
CA TRP A 102 -13.94 -29.09 -38.59
C TRP A 102 -15.17 -29.96 -38.37
N ALA A 103 -16.08 -29.58 -37.46
CA ALA A 103 -17.30 -30.35 -37.20
C ALA A 103 -18.18 -30.54 -38.44
N ASP A 104 -18.32 -29.50 -39.28
CA ASP A 104 -19.05 -29.59 -40.55
C ASP A 104 -18.39 -30.54 -41.56
N LEU A 105 -17.05 -30.58 -41.61
CA LEU A 105 -16.26 -31.42 -42.50
C LEU A 105 -16.33 -32.92 -42.18
N TRP A 106 -16.64 -33.30 -40.94
CA TRP A 106 -16.76 -34.70 -40.51
C TRP A 106 -18.19 -35.25 -40.61
N MET A 107 -19.17 -34.40 -40.91
CA MET A 107 -20.61 -34.73 -40.94
C MET A 107 -21.18 -34.86 -42.37
N GLU A 108 -20.33 -34.75 -43.40
CA GLU A 108 -20.66 -34.92 -44.83
C GLU A 108 -20.10 -36.25 -45.38
#